data_AF-A0A2P4SB91-F1
#
_entry.id   AF-A0A2P4SB91-F1
#
_cell.length_a   1.000
_cell.length_b   1.000
_cell.length_c   1.000
_cell.angle_alpha   90.00
_cell.angle_beta   90.00
_cell.angle_gamma   90.00
#
_symmetry.space_group_name_H-M   'P 1'
#
loop_
_entity.id
_entity.type
_entity.pdbx_description
1 polymer ?
#
loop_
_entity_poly.entity_id
_entity_poly.type
_entity_poly.pdbx_seq_one_letter_code
_entity_poly.pdbx_strand_id
1 'polypeptide(L)'
;CDLPEFCNGSSASCPPDVYVQDGHSCEHGTGYCYRGRCQSAELQCQQLYGKGAKNAPLACYEEINSHRDRFGNCGNRLLDGYQPCSWLNLGCGKLICTYPKRVPFTKLKGTIIYAQVQEHLCVSLDVMHTSSGADPLLVKDGTKCGPGKVCMNGTCHPHSILNYDCDVQKKCHGHGVCNNKKNCHCHPGWNPPHCRMRGSAVGGSTDSGQWLQDVDSHTLKGSRKDTLKNVLLLSFCLLIPILICIVVLIMKWNRLVRRCAAREVEAADSTDEETSSSGSHESSGSSQSSGAGMGMEPEPKPEPERGSGPSREQ
;
A
#
# COMPACT_ATOMS: atom_id res chain seq x y z
N CYS A 1 10.87 2.74 -10.79
CA CYS A 1 12.15 3.48 -10.78
C CYS A 1 12.01 4.75 -9.99
N ASP A 2 10.83 5.37 -10.01
CA ASP A 2 10.41 6.31 -8.97
C ASP A 2 10.10 5.57 -7.65
N LEU A 3 10.27 6.23 -6.51
CA LEU A 3 9.94 5.68 -5.18
C LEU A 3 8.97 6.63 -4.47
N PRO A 4 8.06 6.11 -3.63
CA PRO A 4 7.18 6.97 -2.85
C PRO A 4 7.90 7.60 -1.65
N GLU A 5 7.66 8.89 -1.41
CA GLU A 5 8.00 9.57 -0.16
C GLU A 5 6.82 9.61 0.81
N PHE A 6 7.15 9.69 2.09
CA PHE A 6 6.20 9.67 3.18
C PHE A 6 6.38 10.85 4.12
N CYS A 7 5.31 11.57 4.39
CA CYS A 7 5.34 12.67 5.35
C CYS A 7 5.72 12.15 6.74
N ASN A 8 6.69 12.81 7.38
CA ASN A 8 7.14 12.46 8.73
C ASN A 8 6.34 13.18 9.84
N GLY A 9 5.38 14.02 9.48
CA GLY A 9 4.55 14.80 10.41
C GLY A 9 5.24 16.02 11.04
N SER A 10 6.53 16.26 10.78
CA SER A 10 7.26 17.40 11.36
C SER A 10 7.34 18.62 10.44
N SER A 11 6.95 18.48 9.18
CA SER A 11 6.96 19.56 8.18
C SER A 11 5.74 19.43 7.25
N ALA A 12 5.24 20.58 6.78
CA ALA A 12 4.21 20.63 5.74
C ALA A 12 4.77 20.33 4.33
N SER A 13 6.10 20.34 4.16
CA SER A 13 6.75 19.99 2.89
C SER A 13 6.99 18.49 2.80
N CYS A 14 6.76 17.91 1.62
CA CYS A 14 7.12 16.54 1.31
C CYS A 14 8.65 16.35 1.47
N PRO A 15 9.13 15.17 1.92
CA PRO A 15 10.56 14.87 1.88
C PRO A 15 11.15 15.06 0.47
N PRO A 16 12.46 15.28 0.36
CA PRO A 16 13.13 15.33 -0.94
C PRO A 16 12.91 14.04 -1.73
N ASP A 17 12.62 14.21 -3.02
CA ASP A 17 12.45 13.14 -4.02
C ASP A 17 13.63 12.15 -3.99
N VAL A 18 13.31 10.87 -3.86
CA VAL A 18 14.26 9.77 -3.98
C VAL A 18 13.77 8.78 -5.02
N TYR A 19 14.72 8.19 -5.74
CA TYR A 19 14.40 7.24 -6.79
C TYR A 19 15.31 6.03 -6.72
N VAL A 20 14.93 4.95 -7.38
CA VAL A 20 15.73 3.72 -7.49
C VAL A 20 17.09 4.06 -8.10
N GLN A 21 18.17 3.56 -7.49
CA GLN A 21 19.53 3.79 -7.92
C GLN A 21 19.72 3.52 -9.42
N ASP A 22 20.42 4.44 -10.08
CA ASP A 22 20.73 4.32 -11.50
C ASP A 22 21.46 3.00 -11.79
N GLY A 23 21.02 2.31 -12.83
CA GLY A 23 21.52 1.01 -13.23
C GLY A 23 20.74 -0.19 -12.67
N HIS A 24 19.79 0.01 -11.75
CA HIS A 24 18.87 -1.07 -11.36
C HIS A 24 18.05 -1.54 -12.58
N SER A 25 17.89 -2.84 -12.76
CA SER A 25 17.13 -3.36 -13.90
C SER A 25 15.63 -3.12 -13.76
N CYS A 26 14.96 -2.79 -14.86
CA CYS A 26 13.52 -2.58 -14.92
C CYS A 26 12.95 -3.15 -16.23
N GLU A 27 11.62 -3.12 -16.38
CA GLU A 27 10.90 -3.64 -17.54
C GLU A 27 11.34 -5.06 -17.92
N HIS A 28 11.23 -5.99 -16.96
CA HIS A 28 11.58 -7.40 -17.13
C HIS A 28 13.01 -7.65 -17.66
N GLY A 29 13.95 -6.75 -17.36
CA GLY A 29 15.34 -6.88 -17.81
C GLY A 29 15.66 -6.15 -19.11
N THR A 30 14.69 -5.50 -19.75
CA THR A 30 14.90 -4.78 -21.02
C THR A 30 15.35 -3.33 -20.84
N GLY A 31 15.24 -2.80 -19.63
CA GLY A 31 15.66 -1.43 -19.30
C GLY A 31 16.48 -1.32 -18.03
N TYR A 32 16.98 -0.11 -17.79
CA TYR A 32 17.57 0.29 -16.52
C TYR A 32 16.85 1.52 -15.97
N CYS A 33 16.76 1.61 -14.64
CA CYS A 33 16.43 2.84 -13.97
C CYS A 33 17.56 3.84 -14.21
N TYR A 34 17.20 5.05 -14.62
CA TYR A 34 18.12 6.17 -14.75
C TYR A 34 17.36 7.47 -14.50
N ARG A 35 17.79 8.24 -13.49
CA ARG A 35 17.15 9.48 -13.04
C ARG A 35 15.65 9.29 -12.77
N GLY A 36 15.31 8.27 -12.00
CA GLY A 36 13.94 7.93 -11.59
C GLY A 36 13.02 7.36 -12.65
N ARG A 37 13.48 7.20 -13.91
CA ARG A 37 12.67 6.61 -14.98
C ARG A 37 13.25 5.29 -15.45
N CYS A 38 12.36 4.36 -15.84
CA CYS A 38 12.80 3.15 -16.53
C CYS A 38 13.10 3.51 -17.99
N GLN A 39 14.39 3.52 -18.34
CA GLN A 39 14.84 3.80 -19.70
C GLN A 39 14.91 2.48 -20.48
N SER A 40 14.05 2.37 -21.48
CA SER A 40 13.97 1.24 -22.39
C SER A 40 13.57 1.76 -23.78
N ALA A 41 14.26 1.31 -24.81
CA ALA A 41 13.94 1.65 -26.20
C ALA A 41 12.51 1.21 -26.56
N GLU A 42 12.04 0.08 -26.01
CA GLU A 42 10.68 -0.38 -26.23
C GLU A 42 9.65 0.55 -25.59
N LEU A 43 9.87 0.98 -24.34
CA LEU A 43 9.00 1.96 -23.69
C LEU A 43 9.00 3.30 -24.45
N GLN A 44 10.15 3.73 -24.97
CA GLN A 44 10.25 4.93 -25.79
C GLN A 44 9.45 4.77 -27.10
N CYS A 45 9.54 3.63 -27.77
CA CYS A 45 8.74 3.31 -28.96
C CYS A 45 7.25 3.32 -28.66
N GLN A 46 6.81 2.70 -27.55
CA GLN A 46 5.40 2.68 -27.15
C GLN A 46 4.88 4.08 -26.80
N GLN A 47 5.72 4.93 -26.18
CA GLN A 47 5.37 6.32 -25.87
C GLN A 47 5.13 7.13 -27.15
N LEU A 48 5.93 6.91 -28.20
CA LEU A 48 5.86 7.66 -29.46
C LEU A 48 4.77 7.13 -30.41
N TYR A 49 4.79 5.83 -30.69
CA TYR A 49 3.94 5.19 -31.71
C TYR A 49 2.68 4.55 -31.13
N GLY A 50 2.59 4.44 -29.81
CA GLY A 50 1.48 3.84 -29.08
C GLY A 50 1.68 2.35 -28.77
N LYS A 51 0.70 1.79 -28.07
CA LYS A 51 0.68 0.39 -27.64
C LYS A 51 0.94 -0.57 -28.82
N GLY A 52 1.84 -1.53 -28.60
CA GLY A 52 2.22 -2.56 -29.57
C GLY A 52 3.47 -2.22 -30.39
N ALA A 53 3.91 -0.96 -30.42
CA ALA A 53 5.22 -0.63 -30.95
C ALA A 53 6.32 -1.25 -30.08
N LYS A 54 7.41 -1.69 -30.69
CA LYS A 54 8.52 -2.35 -29.99
C LYS A 54 9.85 -1.75 -30.41
N ASN A 55 10.88 -1.97 -29.59
CA ASN A 55 12.24 -1.71 -30.00
C ASN A 55 12.56 -2.55 -31.25
N ALA A 56 13.17 -1.93 -32.25
CA ALA A 56 13.49 -2.64 -33.47
C ALA A 56 14.67 -3.62 -33.29
N PRO A 57 14.74 -4.70 -34.09
CA PRO A 57 15.93 -5.53 -34.16
C PRO A 57 17.13 -4.73 -34.67
N LEU A 58 18.34 -5.22 -34.38
CA LEU A 58 19.58 -4.54 -34.75
C LEU A 58 19.69 -4.27 -36.26
N ALA A 59 19.15 -5.15 -37.11
CA ALA A 59 19.14 -4.97 -38.56
C ALA A 59 18.41 -3.67 -38.99
N CYS A 60 17.31 -3.29 -38.32
CA CYS A 60 16.64 -2.02 -38.59
C CYS A 60 17.52 -0.81 -38.21
N TYR A 61 18.25 -0.91 -37.10
CA TYR A 61 19.18 0.14 -36.69
C TYR A 61 20.35 0.24 -37.67
N GLU A 62 20.92 -0.88 -38.08
CA GLU A 62 22.01 -0.95 -39.06
C GLU A 62 21.61 -0.31 -40.39
N GLU A 63 20.45 -0.68 -40.93
CA GLU A 63 19.94 -0.09 -42.17
C GLU A 63 19.72 1.42 -42.02
N ILE A 64 18.82 1.83 -41.13
CA ILE A 64 18.35 3.22 -41.10
C ILE A 64 19.44 4.15 -40.55
N ASN A 65 20.13 3.79 -39.46
CA ASN A 65 21.15 4.67 -38.89
C ASN A 65 22.43 4.78 -39.75
N SER A 66 22.57 3.97 -40.80
CA SER A 66 23.63 4.14 -41.79
C SER A 66 23.39 5.29 -42.77
N HIS A 67 22.15 5.79 -42.88
CA HIS A 67 21.76 6.82 -43.87
C HIS A 67 22.43 8.17 -43.65
N ARG A 68 22.79 8.51 -42.39
CA ARG A 68 23.35 9.82 -42.00
C ARG A 68 22.42 10.98 -42.38
N ASP A 69 21.14 10.83 -42.06
CA ASP A 69 20.12 11.84 -42.32
C ASP A 69 19.27 12.10 -41.07
N ARG A 70 18.22 12.91 -41.22
CA ARG A 70 17.29 13.27 -40.14
C ARG A 70 16.50 12.08 -39.56
N PHE A 71 16.44 10.97 -40.26
CA PHE A 71 15.77 9.74 -39.84
C PHE A 71 16.73 8.69 -39.27
N GLY A 72 18.02 8.75 -39.61
CA GLY A 72 19.00 7.78 -39.13
C GLY A 72 20.39 8.36 -38.99
N ASN A 73 20.85 8.49 -37.74
CA ASN A 73 22.14 9.08 -37.40
C ASN A 73 22.53 8.73 -35.96
N CYS A 74 23.80 8.96 -35.61
CA CYS A 74 24.31 8.91 -34.22
C CYS A 74 24.63 10.31 -33.69
N GLY A 75 23.69 11.23 -33.87
CA GLY A 75 23.81 12.63 -33.46
C GLY A 75 24.13 13.56 -34.62
N ASN A 76 24.05 14.85 -34.34
CA ASN A 76 24.26 15.93 -35.30
C ASN A 76 25.30 16.91 -34.72
N ARG A 77 26.36 17.16 -35.47
CA ARG A 77 27.40 18.15 -35.13
C ARG A 77 27.20 19.39 -35.98
N LEU A 78 27.36 20.58 -35.38
CA LEU A 78 27.11 21.86 -36.05
C LEU A 78 27.84 22.03 -37.40
N LEU A 79 29.06 21.51 -37.51
CA LEU A 79 29.89 21.65 -38.71
C LEU A 79 29.87 20.40 -39.61
N ASP A 80 29.75 19.21 -39.01
CA ASP A 80 29.87 17.94 -39.72
C ASP A 80 28.52 17.30 -40.08
N GLY A 81 27.41 17.92 -39.67
CA GLY A 81 26.06 17.41 -39.90
C GLY A 81 25.77 16.10 -39.15
N TYR A 82 24.91 15.26 -39.74
CA TYR A 82 24.54 13.96 -39.19
C TYR A 82 25.71 12.98 -39.19
N GLN A 83 25.99 12.41 -38.02
CA GLN A 83 27.13 11.54 -37.81
C GLN A 83 26.79 10.08 -38.11
N PRO A 84 27.74 9.30 -38.69
CA PRO A 84 27.59 7.86 -38.77
C PRO A 84 27.57 7.21 -37.41
N CYS A 85 26.81 6.13 -37.31
CA CYS A 85 26.93 5.21 -36.19
C CYS A 85 28.10 4.26 -36.39
N SER A 86 28.90 4.08 -35.34
CA SER A 86 29.71 2.87 -35.23
C SER A 86 28.80 1.69 -34.91
N TRP A 87 29.19 0.49 -35.29
CA TRP A 87 28.39 -0.72 -35.06
C TRP A 87 28.02 -0.91 -33.58
N LEU A 88 28.94 -0.58 -32.66
CA LEU A 88 28.71 -0.64 -31.21
C LEU A 88 27.69 0.39 -30.70
N ASN A 89 27.50 1.50 -31.42
CA ASN A 89 26.65 2.62 -31.01
C ASN A 89 25.31 2.67 -31.75
N LEU A 90 25.04 1.73 -32.66
CA LEU A 90 23.80 1.68 -33.45
C LEU A 90 22.55 1.81 -32.58
N GLY A 91 22.49 1.06 -31.48
CA GLY A 91 21.38 1.08 -30.52
C GLY A 91 21.33 2.31 -29.60
N CYS A 92 22.23 3.28 -29.76
CA CYS A 92 22.25 4.54 -29.01
C CYS A 92 22.14 5.78 -29.92
N GLY A 93 21.98 5.59 -31.23
CA GLY A 93 21.73 6.68 -32.17
C GLY A 93 20.27 7.14 -32.17
N LYS A 94 19.73 7.38 -33.36
CA LYS A 94 18.30 7.58 -33.56
C LYS A 94 17.54 6.31 -33.16
N LEU A 95 16.44 6.49 -32.43
CA LEU A 95 15.55 5.40 -32.04
C LEU A 95 14.83 4.84 -33.26
N ILE A 96 14.96 3.53 -33.46
CA ILE A 96 14.25 2.80 -34.51
C ILE A 96 13.29 1.82 -33.85
N CYS A 97 12.05 1.80 -34.35
CA CYS A 97 10.98 0.98 -33.78
C CYS A 97 10.38 0.05 -34.84
N THR A 98 9.79 -1.06 -34.42
CA THR A 98 8.85 -1.80 -35.28
C THR A 98 7.44 -1.29 -35.05
N TYR A 99 6.71 -1.05 -36.14
CA TYR A 99 5.35 -0.54 -36.08
C TYR A 99 4.35 -1.62 -36.51
N PRO A 100 3.48 -2.10 -35.61
CA PRO A 100 2.64 -3.27 -35.89
C PRO A 100 1.39 -2.95 -36.72
N LYS A 101 1.06 -1.67 -36.92
CA LYS A 101 -0.21 -1.28 -37.56
C LYS A 101 -0.02 -1.14 -39.06
N ARG A 102 -1.05 -1.56 -39.80
CA ARG A 102 -1.13 -1.41 -41.27
C ARG A 102 -1.57 -0.02 -41.72
N VAL A 103 -2.01 0.82 -40.79
CA VAL A 103 -2.44 2.20 -41.06
C VAL A 103 -1.31 3.18 -40.77
N PRO A 104 -1.09 4.19 -41.63
CA PRO A 104 -0.05 5.19 -41.39
C PRO A 104 -0.18 5.86 -40.02
N PHE A 105 0.96 6.09 -39.37
CA PHE A 105 1.03 6.86 -38.14
C PHE A 105 0.70 8.34 -38.41
N THR A 106 -0.30 8.88 -37.69
CA THR A 106 -0.82 10.25 -37.88
C THR A 106 -0.87 11.08 -36.61
N LYS A 107 -0.42 10.55 -35.47
CA LYS A 107 -0.59 11.20 -34.15
C LYS A 107 0.37 12.35 -33.87
N LEU A 108 1.52 12.39 -34.54
CA LEU A 108 2.52 13.46 -34.38
C LEU A 108 2.74 14.16 -35.72
N LYS A 109 2.88 15.48 -35.69
CA LYS A 109 3.29 16.26 -36.87
C LYS A 109 4.78 16.04 -37.11
N GLY A 110 5.12 15.40 -38.22
CA GLY A 110 6.49 15.10 -38.59
C GLY A 110 6.55 14.35 -39.92
N THR A 111 7.76 14.13 -40.40
CA THR A 111 8.00 13.22 -41.53
C THR A 111 8.32 11.85 -40.96
N ILE A 112 7.70 10.79 -41.48
CA ILE A 112 7.96 9.41 -41.06
C ILE A 112 8.46 8.62 -42.26
N ILE A 113 9.45 7.76 -42.02
CA ILE A 113 9.88 6.75 -42.99
C ILE A 113 9.47 5.37 -42.51
N TYR A 114 9.16 4.52 -43.48
CA TYR A 114 8.91 3.10 -43.29
C TYR A 114 9.92 2.36 -44.15
N ALA A 115 10.68 1.47 -43.54
CA ALA A 115 11.64 0.61 -44.24
C ALA A 115 11.32 -0.85 -43.95
N GLN A 116 11.16 -1.65 -45.00
CA GLN A 116 11.05 -3.10 -44.86
C GLN A 116 12.48 -3.67 -44.76
N VAL A 117 12.86 -4.14 -43.58
CA VAL A 117 14.18 -4.75 -43.34
C VAL A 117 13.95 -6.16 -42.85
N GLN A 118 14.38 -7.15 -43.64
CA GLN A 118 14.05 -8.56 -43.41
C GLN A 118 12.51 -8.73 -43.26
N GLU A 119 12.04 -9.44 -42.24
CA GLU A 119 10.62 -9.61 -41.91
C GLU A 119 9.99 -8.44 -41.12
N HIS A 120 10.73 -7.35 -40.88
CA HIS A 120 10.30 -6.26 -40.00
C HIS A 120 9.99 -4.97 -40.76
N LEU A 121 8.87 -4.34 -40.41
CA LEU A 121 8.55 -2.97 -40.81
C LEU A 121 9.13 -1.99 -39.78
N CYS A 122 10.30 -1.46 -40.10
CA CYS A 122 11.02 -0.49 -39.27
C CYS A 122 10.49 0.92 -39.54
N VAL A 123 10.38 1.73 -38.49
CA VAL A 123 9.94 3.12 -38.59
C VAL A 123 10.91 4.07 -37.90
N SER A 124 11.12 5.22 -38.52
CA SER A 124 11.81 6.36 -37.93
C SER A 124 11.06 7.65 -38.26
N LEU A 125 11.09 8.58 -37.31
CA LEU A 125 10.34 9.82 -37.36
C LEU A 125 11.32 11.01 -37.28
N ASP A 126 10.99 12.06 -38.00
CA ASP A 126 11.60 13.37 -37.91
C ASP A 126 10.51 14.34 -37.51
N VAL A 127 10.53 14.79 -36.25
CA VAL A 127 9.55 15.78 -35.78
C VAL A 127 9.99 17.12 -36.32
N MET A 128 9.15 17.74 -37.13
CA MET A 128 9.35 19.12 -37.55
C MET A 128 9.09 20.02 -36.34
N HIS A 129 10.12 20.30 -35.53
CA HIS A 129 10.00 21.29 -34.47
C HIS A 129 11.21 22.23 -34.39
N THR A 130 10.83 23.50 -34.35
CA THR A 130 11.60 24.73 -34.47
C THR A 130 11.95 25.27 -33.08
N SER A 131 13.09 24.88 -32.51
CA SER A 131 13.83 25.64 -31.48
C SER A 131 14.98 24.77 -30.98
N SER A 132 16.20 24.98 -31.51
CA SER A 132 17.53 24.84 -30.87
C SER A 132 17.82 23.69 -29.85
N GLY A 133 17.01 22.64 -29.79
CA GLY A 133 17.13 21.52 -28.87
C GLY A 133 17.67 20.26 -29.54
N ALA A 134 18.25 19.37 -28.74
CA ALA A 134 18.63 18.03 -29.16
C ALA A 134 17.41 17.26 -29.69
N ASP A 135 17.63 16.46 -30.73
CA ASP A 135 16.58 15.64 -31.35
C ASP A 135 15.91 14.72 -30.30
N PRO A 136 14.61 14.90 -30.00
CA PRO A 136 13.92 14.16 -28.95
C PRO A 136 13.71 12.67 -29.29
N LEU A 137 14.04 12.28 -30.53
CA LEU A 137 13.91 10.92 -31.04
C LEU A 137 15.24 10.15 -31.07
N LEU A 138 16.29 10.69 -30.44
CA LEU A 138 17.46 9.90 -30.08
C LEU A 138 17.11 8.91 -28.95
N VAL A 139 17.81 7.78 -28.92
CA VAL A 139 17.73 6.85 -27.79
C VAL A 139 18.19 7.57 -26.52
N LYS A 140 17.35 7.53 -25.48
CA LYS A 140 17.62 8.26 -24.23
C LYS A 140 18.80 7.66 -23.46
N ASP A 141 19.56 8.53 -22.80
CA ASP A 141 20.56 8.11 -21.82
C ASP A 141 19.95 7.19 -20.75
N GLY A 142 20.74 6.21 -20.31
CA GLY A 142 20.29 5.17 -19.39
C GLY A 142 19.60 3.98 -20.07
N THR A 143 19.33 4.05 -21.38
CA THR A 143 18.70 2.94 -22.13
C THR A 143 19.68 1.77 -22.29
N LYS A 144 19.21 0.56 -22.07
CA LYS A 144 20.00 -0.67 -22.30
C LYS A 144 20.25 -0.87 -23.81
N CYS A 145 21.51 -0.84 -24.22
CA CYS A 145 21.93 -1.09 -25.61
C CYS A 145 22.50 -2.50 -25.83
N GLY A 146 22.59 -3.31 -24.79
CA GLY A 146 23.06 -4.70 -24.89
C GLY A 146 23.24 -5.35 -23.52
N PRO A 147 23.69 -6.63 -23.49
CA PRO A 147 24.01 -7.31 -22.24
C PRO A 147 25.09 -6.54 -21.45
N GLY A 148 24.76 -6.10 -20.24
CA GLY A 148 25.68 -5.34 -19.39
C GLY A 148 26.14 -4.00 -19.99
N LYS A 149 25.36 -3.38 -20.89
CA LYS A 149 25.70 -2.10 -21.52
C LYS A 149 24.55 -1.10 -21.50
N VAL A 150 24.88 0.19 -21.52
CA VAL A 150 23.94 1.32 -21.42
C VAL A 150 24.34 2.46 -22.36
N CYS A 151 23.35 3.15 -22.93
CA CYS A 151 23.54 4.36 -23.72
C CYS A 151 23.84 5.56 -22.81
N MET A 152 24.89 6.29 -23.13
CA MET A 152 25.21 7.61 -22.55
C MET A 152 25.78 8.51 -23.64
N ASN A 153 25.23 9.72 -23.77
CA ASN A 153 25.62 10.72 -24.77
C ASN A 153 25.67 10.15 -26.20
N GLY A 154 24.71 9.30 -26.57
CA GLY A 154 24.62 8.68 -27.90
C GLY A 154 25.62 7.55 -28.14
N THR A 155 26.31 7.07 -27.12
CA THR A 155 27.31 5.99 -27.21
C THR A 155 27.03 4.86 -26.24
N CYS A 156 27.30 3.62 -26.66
CA CYS A 156 27.02 2.41 -25.87
C CYS A 156 28.21 2.05 -24.99
N HIS A 157 28.05 2.22 -23.69
CA HIS A 157 29.10 1.99 -22.69
C HIS A 157 28.82 0.77 -21.81
N PRO A 158 29.83 0.22 -21.12
CA PRO A 158 29.61 -0.76 -20.06
C PRO A 158 28.68 -0.21 -18.98
N HIS A 159 27.79 -1.05 -18.43
CA HIS A 159 26.84 -0.69 -17.37
C HIS A 159 27.51 -0.10 -16.12
N SER A 160 28.78 -0.46 -15.87
CA SER A 160 29.59 0.02 -14.75
C SER A 160 29.70 1.54 -14.65
N ILE A 161 29.52 2.29 -15.75
CA ILE A 161 29.59 3.76 -15.71
C ILE A 161 28.48 4.40 -14.86
N LEU A 162 27.39 3.67 -14.61
CA LEU A 162 26.31 4.12 -13.72
C LEU A 162 26.67 3.97 -12.24
N ASN A 163 27.82 3.35 -11.92
CA ASN A 163 28.27 3.11 -10.55
C ASN A 163 27.22 2.38 -9.69
N TYR A 164 26.51 1.42 -10.29
CA TYR A 164 25.55 0.57 -9.58
C TYR A 164 26.30 -0.47 -8.74
N ASP A 165 26.18 -0.36 -7.42
CA ASP A 165 26.90 -1.16 -6.43
C ASP A 165 25.96 -1.89 -5.45
N CYS A 166 24.68 -1.96 -5.76
CA CYS A 166 23.67 -2.55 -4.89
C CYS A 166 23.41 -4.02 -5.19
N ASP A 167 23.98 -4.92 -4.38
CA ASP A 167 23.51 -6.29 -4.27
C ASP A 167 22.25 -6.33 -3.38
N VAL A 168 21.06 -6.33 -4.01
CA VAL A 168 19.77 -6.26 -3.31
C VAL A 168 19.56 -7.43 -2.33
N GLN A 169 20.06 -8.62 -2.67
CA GLN A 169 19.90 -9.81 -1.84
C GLN A 169 20.72 -9.68 -0.55
N LYS A 170 21.94 -9.15 -0.65
CA LYS A 170 22.80 -8.97 0.53
C LYS A 170 22.47 -7.69 1.32
N LYS A 171 22.24 -6.58 0.62
CA LYS A 171 22.11 -5.25 1.25
C LYS A 171 20.70 -4.99 1.79
N CYS A 172 19.68 -5.40 1.05
CA CYS A 172 18.27 -5.17 1.38
C CYS A 172 17.52 -6.47 1.66
N HIS A 173 18.23 -7.57 1.92
CA HIS A 173 17.68 -8.89 2.24
C HIS A 173 16.63 -9.40 1.23
N GLY A 174 16.69 -8.95 -0.03
CA GLY A 174 15.68 -9.30 -1.05
C GLY A 174 14.29 -8.68 -0.81
N HIS A 175 14.17 -7.73 0.11
CA HIS A 175 12.90 -7.13 0.53
C HIS A 175 12.85 -5.61 0.27
N GLY A 176 13.59 -5.15 -0.73
CA GLY A 176 13.62 -3.75 -1.13
C GLY A 176 14.50 -3.52 -2.35
N VAL A 177 14.77 -2.25 -2.63
CA VAL A 177 15.69 -1.80 -3.69
C VAL A 177 16.58 -0.70 -3.13
N CYS A 178 17.77 -0.50 -3.71
CA CYS A 178 18.57 0.68 -3.32
C CYS A 178 18.04 1.94 -4.01
N ASN A 179 17.97 3.04 -3.27
CA ASN A 179 17.67 4.36 -3.80
C ASN A 179 18.95 5.09 -4.28
N ASN A 180 18.79 6.27 -4.86
CA ASN A 180 19.84 7.14 -5.39
C ASN A 180 20.83 7.65 -4.32
N LYS A 181 20.48 7.53 -3.03
CA LYS A 181 21.36 7.79 -1.89
C LYS A 181 22.09 6.54 -1.38
N LYS A 182 21.97 5.42 -2.10
CA LYS A 182 22.54 4.11 -1.78
C LYS A 182 22.00 3.48 -0.50
N ASN A 183 20.82 3.86 -0.03
CA ASN A 183 20.12 3.21 1.09
C ASN A 183 19.01 2.29 0.58
N CYS A 184 18.58 1.33 1.40
CA CYS A 184 17.46 0.47 1.02
C CYS A 184 16.12 1.20 1.20
N HIS A 185 15.32 1.15 0.14
CA HIS A 185 13.91 1.42 0.16
C HIS A 185 13.15 0.08 0.21
N CYS A 186 12.58 -0.22 1.37
CA CYS A 186 11.94 -1.49 1.66
C CYS A 186 10.55 -1.57 1.05
N HIS A 187 10.20 -2.77 0.59
CA HIS A 187 8.86 -3.09 0.13
C HIS A 187 7.85 -3.03 1.29
N PRO A 188 6.55 -2.86 0.99
CA PRO A 188 5.48 -2.99 1.97
C PRO A 188 5.64 -4.23 2.86
N GLY A 189 5.52 -4.02 4.18
CA GLY A 189 5.69 -5.04 5.20
C GLY A 189 7.10 -5.16 5.80
N TRP A 190 8.08 -4.38 5.35
CA TRP A 190 9.48 -4.46 5.79
C TRP A 190 10.03 -3.10 6.26
N ASN A 191 10.88 -3.13 7.30
CA ASN A 191 11.44 -1.91 7.88
C ASN A 191 12.84 -1.56 7.35
N PRO A 192 13.12 -0.28 7.06
CA PRO A 192 14.49 0.20 6.88
C PRO A 192 15.30 0.05 8.18
N PRO A 193 16.66 0.06 8.13
CA PRO A 193 17.51 0.44 6.99
C PRO A 193 17.92 -0.71 6.05
N HIS A 194 17.68 -1.97 6.43
CA HIS A 194 18.16 -3.14 5.66
C HIS A 194 17.04 -4.07 5.17
N CYS A 195 15.77 -3.76 5.45
CA CYS A 195 14.61 -4.58 5.08
C CYS A 195 14.68 -6.02 5.62
N ARG A 196 15.32 -6.20 6.79
CA ARG A 196 15.51 -7.51 7.42
C ARG A 196 14.34 -7.94 8.30
N MET A 197 13.67 -6.97 8.92
CA MET A 197 12.58 -7.23 9.86
C MET A 197 11.25 -6.81 9.24
N ARG A 198 10.22 -7.62 9.44
CA ARG A 198 8.84 -7.23 9.12
C ARG A 198 8.41 -6.07 10.03
N GLY A 199 7.60 -5.18 9.50
CA GLY A 199 7.13 -4.00 10.24
C GLY A 199 6.15 -3.15 9.45
N SER A 200 6.60 -1.97 9.00
CA SER A 200 5.80 -0.95 8.32
C SER A 200 4.94 -1.54 7.19
N ALA A 201 3.62 -1.33 7.26
CA ALA A 201 2.69 -1.77 6.24
C ALA A 201 3.00 -1.15 4.86
N VAL A 202 3.57 0.06 4.83
CA VAL A 202 3.91 0.79 3.60
C VAL A 202 5.36 0.59 3.15
N GLY A 203 6.25 0.17 4.05
CA GLY A 203 7.69 0.06 3.78
C GLY A 203 8.42 1.40 3.93
N GLY A 204 9.31 1.70 2.97
CA GLY A 204 10.03 2.98 2.88
C GLY A 204 11.54 2.89 3.07
N SER A 205 12.20 4.04 3.06
CA SER A 205 13.64 4.20 3.28
C SER A 205 13.90 5.13 4.47
N THR A 206 15.10 5.08 5.03
CA THR A 206 15.59 6.11 5.96
C THR A 206 15.60 7.51 5.33
N ASP A 207 15.60 7.59 3.99
CA ASP A 207 15.60 8.86 3.25
C ASP A 207 14.20 9.39 2.90
N SER A 208 13.16 8.56 2.99
CA SER A 208 11.83 8.83 2.44
C SER A 208 10.83 9.34 3.48
N GLY A 209 11.31 9.86 4.62
CA GLY A 209 10.49 10.17 5.79
C GLY A 209 9.94 8.91 6.47
N GLN A 210 9.90 8.91 7.80
CA GLN A 210 9.35 7.79 8.55
C GLN A 210 7.82 7.93 8.60
N TRP A 211 7.07 6.95 8.11
CA TRP A 211 5.68 6.80 8.56
C TRP A 211 5.73 6.37 10.02
N LEU A 212 5.54 7.33 10.93
CA LEU A 212 5.17 7.04 12.31
C LEU A 212 3.73 6.52 12.29
N GLN A 213 3.56 5.24 11.96
CA GLN A 213 2.48 4.46 12.54
C GLN A 213 3.07 3.46 13.52
N ASP A 214 3.69 4.01 14.58
CA ASP A 214 3.52 3.43 15.90
C ASP A 214 2.09 3.74 16.35
N VAL A 215 1.13 3.11 15.71
CA VAL A 215 -0.14 2.83 16.37
C VAL A 215 -0.22 1.32 16.45
N ASP A 216 0.46 0.85 17.48
CA ASP A 216 0.04 -0.25 18.35
C ASP A 216 0.69 -1.64 18.18
N SER A 217 1.88 -1.80 18.78
CA SER A 217 2.29 -3.09 19.36
C SER A 217 2.46 -3.05 20.89
N HIS A 218 2.29 -1.88 21.51
CA HIS A 218 2.40 -1.69 22.96
C HIS A 218 1.06 -1.57 23.71
N THR A 219 -0.06 -1.34 23.03
CA THR A 219 -1.39 -1.19 23.65
C THR A 219 -2.13 -2.54 23.78
N LEU A 220 -1.75 -3.59 23.05
CA LEU A 220 -2.33 -4.93 23.29
C LEU A 220 -1.85 -5.58 24.62
N LYS A 221 -0.70 -5.15 25.16
CA LYS A 221 -0.22 -5.60 26.50
C LYS A 221 -0.69 -4.69 27.65
N GLY A 222 -0.99 -3.42 27.38
CA GLY A 222 -1.57 -2.49 28.37
C GLY A 222 -3.06 -2.77 28.62
N SER A 223 -3.82 -3.03 27.54
CA SER A 223 -5.27 -3.25 27.63
C SER A 223 -5.66 -4.40 28.56
N ARG A 224 -4.92 -5.52 28.59
CA ARG A 224 -5.29 -6.66 29.45
C ARG A 224 -5.06 -6.38 30.94
N LYS A 225 -4.03 -5.60 31.29
CA LYS A 225 -3.76 -5.20 32.69
C LYS A 225 -4.72 -4.10 33.16
N ASP A 226 -5.04 -3.14 32.30
CA ASP A 226 -5.93 -2.04 32.65
C ASP A 226 -7.40 -2.51 32.71
N THR A 227 -7.81 -3.42 31.81
CA THR A 227 -9.13 -4.06 31.89
C THR A 227 -9.25 -4.93 33.15
N LEU A 228 -8.23 -5.71 33.51
CA LEU A 228 -8.23 -6.50 34.76
C LEU A 228 -8.28 -5.60 36.01
N LYS A 229 -7.50 -4.51 36.05
CA LYS A 229 -7.52 -3.55 37.16
C LYS A 229 -8.88 -2.89 37.31
N ASN A 230 -9.50 -2.46 36.21
CA ASN A 230 -10.81 -1.80 36.23
C ASN A 230 -11.92 -2.77 36.66
N VAL A 231 -11.87 -4.02 36.22
CA VAL A 231 -12.80 -5.08 36.68
C VAL A 231 -12.61 -5.39 38.16
N LEU A 232 -11.36 -5.48 38.63
CA LEU A 232 -11.06 -5.71 40.05
C LEU A 232 -11.54 -4.54 40.93
N LEU A 233 -11.35 -3.31 40.46
CA LEU A 233 -11.78 -2.09 41.16
C LEU A 233 -13.31 -2.02 41.27
N LEU A 234 -14.03 -2.29 40.18
CA LEU A 234 -15.50 -2.32 40.16
C LEU A 234 -16.06 -3.44 41.05
N SER A 235 -15.41 -4.61 41.06
CA SER A 235 -15.78 -5.72 41.95
C SER A 235 -15.63 -5.33 43.42
N PHE A 236 -14.52 -4.69 43.80
CA PHE A 236 -14.30 -4.20 45.16
C PHE A 236 -15.30 -3.10 45.55
N CYS A 237 -15.60 -2.16 44.65
CA CYS A 237 -16.56 -1.10 44.88
C CYS A 237 -18.01 -1.60 45.08
N LEU A 238 -18.37 -2.77 44.54
CA LEU A 238 -19.70 -3.36 44.74
C LEU A 238 -19.75 -4.34 45.92
N LEU A 239 -18.70 -5.14 46.14
CA LEU A 239 -18.67 -6.15 47.20
C LEU A 239 -18.53 -5.55 48.60
N ILE A 240 -17.70 -4.52 48.78
CA ILE A 240 -17.51 -3.87 50.07
C ILE A 240 -18.82 -3.29 50.65
N PRO A 241 -19.61 -2.47 49.92
CA PRO A 241 -20.84 -1.93 50.48
C PRO A 241 -21.87 -3.02 50.76
N ILE A 242 -21.95 -4.08 49.94
CA ILE A 242 -22.83 -5.23 50.20
C ILE A 242 -22.43 -5.95 51.49
N LEU A 243 -21.14 -6.21 51.69
CA LEU A 243 -20.62 -6.82 52.92
C LEU A 243 -20.91 -5.95 54.15
N ILE A 244 -20.74 -4.63 54.04
CA ILE A 244 -21.08 -3.69 55.13
C ILE A 244 -22.59 -3.74 55.42
N CYS A 245 -23.44 -3.74 54.40
CA CYS A 245 -24.89 -3.88 54.58
C CYS A 245 -25.26 -5.20 55.27
N ILE A 246 -24.65 -6.32 54.86
CA ILE A 246 -24.89 -7.63 55.49
C ILE A 246 -24.47 -7.62 56.96
N VAL A 247 -23.28 -7.06 57.28
CA VAL A 247 -22.83 -6.94 58.68
C VAL A 247 -23.78 -6.06 59.49
N VAL A 248 -24.22 -4.93 58.95
CA VAL A 248 -25.20 -4.06 59.62
C VAL A 248 -26.54 -4.79 59.83
N LEU A 249 -27.00 -5.58 58.85
CA LEU A 249 -28.20 -6.39 58.98
C LEU A 249 -28.03 -7.48 60.04
N ILE A 250 -26.90 -8.18 60.08
CA ILE A 250 -26.59 -9.18 61.14
C ILE A 250 -26.49 -8.50 62.50
N MET A 251 -25.87 -7.33 62.60
CA MET A 251 -25.80 -6.58 63.86
C MET A 251 -27.19 -6.12 64.32
N LYS A 252 -28.04 -5.68 63.39
CA LYS A 252 -29.43 -5.29 63.67
C LYS A 252 -30.28 -6.50 64.05
N TRP A 253 -30.09 -7.62 63.37
CA TRP A 253 -30.74 -8.91 63.65
C TRP A 253 -30.32 -9.43 65.03
N ASN A 254 -29.03 -9.44 65.35
CA ASN A 254 -28.53 -9.82 66.67
C ASN A 254 -29.01 -8.87 67.78
N ARG A 255 -29.15 -7.57 67.49
CA ARG A 255 -29.78 -6.63 68.43
C ARG A 255 -31.27 -6.93 68.62
N LEU A 256 -31.99 -7.31 67.57
CA LEU A 256 -33.41 -7.70 67.63
C LEU A 256 -33.58 -9.04 68.37
N VAL A 257 -32.76 -10.05 68.09
CA VAL A 257 -32.77 -11.35 68.78
C VAL A 257 -32.43 -11.16 70.27
N ARG A 258 -31.47 -10.31 70.64
CA ARG A 258 -31.21 -9.98 72.04
C ARG A 258 -32.39 -9.25 72.72
N ARG A 259 -33.14 -8.42 71.98
CA ARG A 259 -34.36 -7.77 72.51
C ARG A 259 -35.55 -8.74 72.63
N CYS A 260 -35.63 -9.76 71.77
CA CYS A 260 -36.63 -10.83 71.87
C CYS A 260 -36.30 -11.82 72.99
N ALA A 261 -35.02 -12.19 73.18
CA ALA A 261 -34.58 -13.01 74.30
C ALA A 261 -34.76 -12.31 75.67
N ALA A 262 -34.75 -10.97 75.70
CA ALA A 262 -35.11 -10.19 76.89
C ALA A 262 -36.63 -10.18 77.18
N ARG A 263 -37.48 -10.42 76.16
CA ARG A 263 -38.95 -10.45 76.32
C ARG A 263 -39.52 -11.81 76.69
N GLU A 264 -38.79 -12.91 76.49
CA GLU A 264 -39.20 -14.24 76.97
C GLU A 264 -39.00 -14.45 78.49
N VAL A 265 -38.36 -13.51 79.20
CA VAL A 265 -38.25 -13.52 80.66
C VAL A 265 -39.36 -12.68 81.35
N GLU A 266 -40.05 -11.79 80.63
CA GLU A 266 -41.11 -10.91 81.19
C GLU A 266 -42.53 -11.29 80.75
N ALA A 267 -42.73 -12.31 79.89
CA ALA A 267 -44.05 -12.78 79.45
C ALA A 267 -44.63 -13.91 80.33
N ALA A 268 -44.31 -13.89 81.63
CA ALA A 268 -44.86 -14.78 82.64
C ALA A 268 -45.24 -14.00 83.91
N ASP A 269 -46.04 -12.94 83.79
CA ASP A 269 -46.83 -12.45 84.91
C ASP A 269 -48.06 -11.64 84.45
N SER A 270 -49.23 -12.19 84.77
CA SER A 270 -50.58 -11.60 84.97
C SER A 270 -51.08 -10.48 84.04
N THR A 271 -52.06 -10.66 83.14
CA THR A 271 -53.54 -10.87 83.31
C THR A 271 -54.32 -9.78 84.07
N ASP A 272 -55.48 -9.46 83.48
CA ASP A 272 -56.71 -8.79 84.01
C ASP A 272 -56.70 -7.24 84.01
N GLU A 273 -57.73 -6.47 83.60
CA GLU A 273 -59.13 -6.73 83.27
C GLU A 273 -59.74 -5.52 82.45
N GLU A 274 -60.98 -5.68 81.99
CA GLU A 274 -61.83 -5.02 80.95
C GLU A 274 -62.18 -3.50 81.10
N THR A 275 -62.79 -2.72 80.18
CA THR A 275 -64.11 -2.92 79.49
C THR A 275 -64.47 -1.82 78.44
N SER A 276 -65.08 -2.26 77.31
CA SER A 276 -66.08 -1.63 76.39
C SER A 276 -65.73 -0.35 75.57
N SER A 277 -66.17 -0.14 74.31
CA SER A 277 -67.45 -0.49 73.70
C SER A 277 -67.44 -0.72 72.15
N SER A 278 -68.09 -1.82 71.76
CA SER A 278 -68.97 -2.14 70.61
C SER A 278 -69.02 -1.31 69.30
N GLY A 279 -69.01 -2.06 68.18
CA GLY A 279 -69.80 -1.82 66.94
C GLY A 279 -69.11 -2.27 65.62
N SER A 280 -69.09 -3.57 65.25
CA SER A 280 -69.93 -4.24 64.19
C SER A 280 -70.01 -3.49 62.84
N HIS A 281 -69.65 -4.00 61.66
CA HIS A 281 -69.98 -5.30 61.02
C HIS A 281 -69.00 -5.70 59.88
N GLU A 282 -69.03 -7.00 59.59
CA GLU A 282 -68.46 -7.83 58.50
C GLU A 282 -68.39 -7.20 57.09
N SER A 283 -67.52 -7.62 56.16
CA SER A 283 -67.58 -8.95 55.52
C SER A 283 -66.45 -9.19 54.51
N SER A 284 -66.28 -10.48 54.23
CA SER A 284 -65.20 -11.23 53.59
C SER A 284 -65.07 -11.15 52.06
N GLY A 285 -63.90 -11.55 51.57
CA GLY A 285 -63.68 -12.25 50.29
C GLY A 285 -63.69 -11.36 49.04
N SER A 286 -63.07 -11.68 47.91
CA SER A 286 -62.22 -12.77 47.42
C SER A 286 -61.92 -12.45 45.94
N SER A 287 -61.09 -13.27 45.28
CA SER A 287 -61.04 -13.51 43.81
C SER A 287 -60.42 -12.42 42.93
N GLN A 288 -59.28 -12.69 42.27
CA GLN A 288 -59.12 -13.36 40.95
C GLN A 288 -59.59 -12.54 39.73
N SER A 289 -58.65 -12.23 38.83
CA SER A 289 -58.74 -12.43 37.36
C SER A 289 -57.30 -12.28 36.82
N SER A 290 -56.69 -13.23 36.10
CA SER A 290 -57.06 -13.97 34.89
C SER A 290 -57.19 -13.05 33.67
N GLY A 291 -56.20 -13.13 32.78
CA GLY A 291 -56.18 -12.46 31.49
C GLY A 291 -55.02 -12.97 30.62
N ALA A 292 -55.22 -14.17 30.08
CA ALA A 292 -54.32 -14.83 29.13
C ALA A 292 -54.39 -14.20 27.73
N GLY A 293 -53.31 -14.35 26.96
CA GLY A 293 -53.26 -14.09 25.52
C GLY A 293 -51.99 -14.67 24.90
N MET A 294 -52.07 -15.93 24.43
CA MET A 294 -51.04 -16.70 23.72
C MET A 294 -51.08 -16.44 22.20
N GLY A 295 -49.95 -16.73 21.52
CA GLY A 295 -49.83 -16.94 20.07
C GLY A 295 -48.42 -16.58 19.56
N MET A 296 -47.39 -17.43 19.67
CA MET A 296 -46.99 -18.59 18.84
C MET A 296 -46.36 -18.22 17.45
N GLU A 297 -45.02 -18.32 17.41
CA GLU A 297 -43.97 -18.61 16.38
C GLU A 297 -44.31 -19.14 14.94
N PRO A 298 -43.33 -19.41 14.01
CA PRO A 298 -41.99 -18.83 13.71
C PRO A 298 -41.57 -18.75 12.19
N GLU A 299 -40.35 -18.21 11.92
CA GLU A 299 -39.35 -18.54 10.83
C GLU A 299 -39.65 -18.30 9.31
N PRO A 300 -38.66 -18.35 8.37
CA PRO A 300 -37.17 -18.24 8.41
C PRO A 300 -36.50 -17.34 7.31
N LYS A 301 -35.16 -17.31 7.32
CA LYS A 301 -34.17 -16.74 6.35
C LYS A 301 -34.34 -17.19 4.87
N PRO A 302 -33.69 -16.48 3.91
CA PRO A 302 -32.56 -17.11 3.21
C PRO A 302 -31.37 -16.18 2.81
N GLU A 303 -30.22 -16.83 2.60
CA GLU A 303 -29.03 -16.47 1.80
C GLU A 303 -28.74 -17.71 0.91
N PRO A 304 -27.80 -17.75 -0.08
CA PRO A 304 -27.09 -16.69 -0.82
C PRO A 304 -27.16 -16.91 -2.36
N GLU A 305 -26.64 -15.99 -3.19
CA GLU A 305 -26.31 -16.31 -4.60
C GLU A 305 -24.86 -15.99 -4.98
N ARG A 306 -24.30 -16.98 -5.68
CA ARG A 306 -22.94 -17.14 -6.20
C ARG A 306 -23.03 -17.01 -7.71
N GLY A 307 -22.41 -16.00 -8.30
CA GLY A 307 -22.32 -15.83 -9.76
C GLY A 307 -20.94 -16.21 -10.30
N SER A 308 -20.91 -17.27 -11.10
CA SER A 308 -19.77 -17.69 -11.93
C SER A 308 -20.26 -17.90 -13.36
N GLY A 309 -19.58 -17.34 -14.37
CA GLY A 309 -19.81 -17.70 -15.77
C GLY A 309 -18.95 -16.92 -16.78
N PRO A 310 -18.55 -17.53 -17.91
CA PRO A 310 -17.27 -17.28 -18.60
C PRO A 310 -17.44 -16.58 -19.97
N SER A 311 -16.33 -16.20 -20.62
CA SER A 311 -16.23 -16.18 -22.10
C SER A 311 -14.77 -16.10 -22.58
N ARG A 312 -14.41 -17.10 -23.38
CA ARG A 312 -13.17 -17.26 -24.16
C ARG A 312 -13.61 -17.68 -25.56
N GLU A 313 -13.20 -16.94 -26.58
CA GLU A 313 -13.18 -17.23 -28.04
C GLU A 313 -12.73 -15.91 -28.71
N GLN A 314 -11.83 -15.79 -29.68
CA GLN A 314 -11.04 -16.66 -30.57
C GLN A 314 -9.66 -16.01 -30.76
#